data_AF-A0A6P1VYL7-F1
#
_entry.id   AF-A0A6P1VYL7-F1
#
_cell.length_a   1.000
_cell.length_b   1.000
_cell.length_c   1.000
_cell.angle_alpha   90.00
_cell.angle_beta   90.00
_cell.angle_gamma   90.00
#
_symmetry.space_group_name_H-M   'P 1'
#
loop_
_entity.id
_entity.type
_entity.pdbx_description
1 polymer ?
#
loop_
_entity_poly.entity_id
_entity_poly.type
_entity_poly.pdbx_seq_one_letter_code
_entity_poly.pdbx_strand_id
1 'polypeptide(L)'
;MKTYTFCYRSMAFIALFIASACARNPVTGKRELSLMSTEQELAIGKESHPSVVATMGLYEDKKIQAFMNEKGKAMANVSHRPELPYQFFIVDSPVVNAFAVPGGYVYFTRGILAHFNNEAEFAGVLGHEIGHITAKHAARSQKSQLLSTIALIGGAVLAPQVVGQNIEALQQGLGLLSLKYSRDHESESDKLGVEYSSKIGYDAHQMADFFGTLKRISENSGQAVPQFMSTHPDPGNRFSRVHELAKDYQAQHPASYRVEGDTYLRLIDGITYGEDPKQGFVENGKFYHPELRFQFPVPSGWQSQNSPSQFQMADKDGKSAMILMLAKGNSLDEASQNLVKELSLNVLESTKTTINGNPAYVLISRQQTQQQQGQPQQTQDPKTALQIGTWLIQYNNAVYALHGLSSAADFTNAFGTFKQVAGNFQSLTDPDKLNRKPERIQIKTAPRDGSFREVMIGLGMPANRVEELGVLNGQKADDRIARGKPVKVIAR
;
A
#
# COMPACT_ATOMS: atom_id res chain seq x y z
N MET A 1 -22.62 53.92 -9.06
CA MET A 1 -21.22 53.98 -8.56
C MET A 1 -20.91 53.06 -7.35
N LYS A 2 -21.77 52.10 -6.95
CA LYS A 2 -21.49 51.20 -5.80
C LYS A 2 -21.12 49.75 -6.19
N THR A 3 -21.29 49.36 -7.46
CA THR A 3 -21.03 48.00 -7.95
C THR A 3 -19.57 47.74 -8.31
N TYR A 4 -18.80 48.75 -8.73
CA TYR A 4 -17.40 48.57 -9.10
C TYR A 4 -16.47 48.33 -7.89
N THR A 5 -16.78 48.91 -6.73
CA THR A 5 -15.93 48.83 -5.51
C THR A 5 -15.91 47.43 -4.88
N PHE A 6 -16.96 46.63 -5.08
CA PHE A 6 -17.05 45.25 -4.58
C PHE A 6 -16.20 44.27 -5.42
N CYS A 7 -16.12 44.49 -6.73
CA CYS A 7 -15.27 43.71 -7.64
C CYS A 7 -13.77 43.91 -7.37
N TYR A 8 -13.33 45.16 -7.14
CA TYR A 8 -11.93 45.46 -6.83
C TYR A 8 -11.48 44.91 -5.47
N ARG A 9 -12.35 44.92 -4.46
CA ARG A 9 -12.04 44.31 -3.15
C ARG A 9 -11.95 42.78 -3.24
N SER A 10 -12.82 42.14 -4.02
CA SER A 10 -12.78 40.68 -4.23
C SER A 10 -11.56 40.25 -5.05
N MET A 11 -11.19 41.00 -6.09
CA MET A 11 -9.95 40.76 -6.86
C MET A 11 -8.68 41.01 -6.03
N ALA A 12 -8.67 42.01 -5.14
CA ALA A 12 -7.55 42.27 -4.25
C ALA A 12 -7.36 41.17 -3.20
N PHE A 13 -8.44 40.61 -2.63
CA PHE A 13 -8.36 39.47 -1.72
C PHE A 13 -7.91 38.18 -2.43
N ILE A 14 -8.37 37.92 -3.65
CA ILE A 14 -7.90 36.79 -4.48
C ILE A 14 -6.42 36.95 -4.83
N ALA A 15 -5.98 38.16 -5.22
CA ALA A 15 -4.57 38.44 -5.50
C ALA A 15 -3.67 38.30 -4.26
N LEU A 16 -4.17 38.68 -3.07
CA LEU A 16 -3.45 38.52 -1.80
C LEU A 16 -3.34 37.05 -1.37
N PHE A 17 -4.36 36.23 -1.66
CA PHE A 17 -4.34 34.77 -1.44
C PHE A 17 -3.44 34.02 -2.44
N ILE A 18 -3.35 34.47 -3.70
CA ILE A 18 -2.43 33.89 -4.70
C ILE A 18 -0.98 34.22 -4.35
N ALA A 19 -0.71 35.39 -3.76
CA ALA A 19 0.62 35.80 -3.34
C ALA A 19 1.15 34.99 -2.14
N SER A 20 0.29 34.55 -1.21
CA SER A 20 0.67 33.71 -0.06
C SER A 20 0.76 32.21 -0.38
N ALA A 21 0.20 31.76 -1.50
CA ALA A 21 0.27 30.37 -1.96
C ALA A 21 1.53 30.03 -2.77
N CYS A 22 2.43 30.98 -3.01
CA CYS A 22 3.72 30.74 -3.66
C CYS A 22 4.76 30.32 -2.63
N ALA A 23 5.08 29.02 -2.55
CA ALA A 23 6.18 28.52 -1.73
C ALA A 23 7.43 28.25 -2.59
N ARG A 24 8.62 28.34 -1.98
CA ARG A 24 9.86 27.96 -2.65
C ARG A 24 10.02 26.44 -2.59
N ASN A 25 10.20 25.81 -3.74
CA ASN A 25 10.57 24.40 -3.86
C ASN A 25 11.96 24.20 -3.21
N PRO A 26 12.09 23.37 -2.15
CA PRO A 26 13.36 23.17 -1.45
C PRO A 26 14.46 22.56 -2.33
N VAL A 27 14.08 21.80 -3.36
CA VAL A 27 15.00 21.12 -4.27
C VAL A 27 15.40 22.02 -5.43
N THR A 28 14.43 22.55 -6.19
CA THR A 28 14.75 23.36 -7.39
C THR A 28 15.02 24.83 -7.09
N GLY A 29 14.65 25.31 -5.90
CA GLY A 29 14.71 26.71 -5.52
C GLY A 29 13.69 27.61 -6.24
N LYS A 30 12.84 27.08 -7.12
CA LYS A 30 11.82 27.84 -7.86
C LYS A 30 10.63 28.17 -6.97
N ARG A 31 9.95 29.29 -7.24
CA ARG A 31 8.65 29.59 -6.62
C ARG A 31 7.57 28.83 -7.37
N GLU A 32 6.82 28.02 -6.64
CA GLU A 32 5.74 27.21 -7.15
C GLU A 32 4.50 27.43 -6.30
N LEU A 33 3.32 27.32 -6.90
CA LEU A 33 2.07 27.32 -6.14
C LEU A 33 2.04 26.06 -5.28
N SER A 34 2.19 26.21 -3.96
CA SER A 34 2.06 25.16 -2.97
C SER A 34 0.76 25.35 -2.22
N LEU A 35 -0.16 24.41 -2.40
CA LEU A 35 -1.47 24.43 -1.76
C LEU A 35 -1.45 23.88 -0.32
N MET A 36 -0.29 23.39 0.12
CA MET A 36 -0.08 22.80 1.44
C MET A 36 1.13 23.47 2.14
N SER A 37 0.93 23.91 3.38
CA SER A 37 2.02 24.41 4.25
C SER A 37 2.80 23.24 4.87
N THR A 38 3.99 23.51 5.40
CA THR A 38 4.77 22.48 6.10
C THR A 38 4.05 21.97 7.35
N GLU A 39 3.35 22.84 8.08
CA GLU A 39 2.54 22.48 9.25
C GLU A 39 1.40 21.53 8.87
N GLN A 40 0.76 21.77 7.71
CA GLN A 40 -0.25 20.86 7.15
C GLN A 40 0.37 19.52 6.73
N GLU A 41 1.55 19.52 6.11
CA GLU A 41 2.27 18.27 5.79
C GLU A 41 2.53 17.44 7.06
N LEU A 42 2.97 18.08 8.15
CA LEU A 42 3.24 17.42 9.43
C LEU A 42 1.96 16.85 10.07
N ALA A 43 0.87 17.62 10.04
CA ALA A 43 -0.42 17.17 10.57
C ALA A 43 -0.95 15.95 9.81
N ILE A 44 -0.96 16.01 8.47
CA ILE A 44 -1.41 14.90 7.60
C ILE A 44 -0.59 13.65 7.86
N GLY A 45 0.74 13.76 7.92
CA GLY A 45 1.60 12.62 8.21
C GLY A 45 1.27 11.94 9.54
N LYS A 46 1.12 12.75 10.60
CA LYS A 46 0.78 12.28 11.94
C LYS A 46 -0.60 11.62 11.99
N GLU A 47 -1.60 12.18 11.31
CA GLU A 47 -2.96 11.64 11.28
C GLU A 47 -3.08 10.38 10.42
N SER A 48 -2.22 10.23 9.41
CA SER A 48 -2.25 9.08 8.50
C SER A 48 -1.54 7.85 9.07
N HIS A 49 -0.55 8.02 9.95
CA HIS A 49 0.24 6.91 10.49
C HIS A 49 -0.61 5.81 11.15
N PRO A 50 -1.56 6.11 12.07
CA PRO A 50 -2.42 5.08 12.65
C PRO A 50 -3.20 4.28 11.61
N SER A 51 -3.65 4.94 10.54
CA SER A 51 -4.39 4.32 9.43
C SER A 51 -3.51 3.36 8.63
N VAL A 52 -2.25 3.74 8.36
CA VAL A 52 -1.27 2.87 7.70
C VAL A 52 -0.99 1.63 8.57
N VAL A 53 -0.73 1.84 9.86
CA VAL A 53 -0.48 0.74 10.82
C VAL A 53 -1.68 -0.19 10.95
N ALA A 54 -2.90 0.36 11.01
CA ALA A 54 -4.11 -0.46 11.05
C ALA A 54 -4.31 -1.29 9.77
N THR A 55 -3.91 -0.74 8.62
CA THR A 55 -4.10 -1.37 7.31
C THR A 55 -3.05 -2.43 7.00
N MET A 56 -1.79 -2.20 7.38
CA MET A 56 -0.66 -3.04 6.96
C MET A 56 0.08 -3.71 8.13
N GLY A 57 -0.22 -3.34 9.37
CA GLY A 57 0.55 -3.76 10.53
C GLY A 57 1.97 -3.20 10.55
N LEU A 58 2.64 -3.34 11.69
CA LEU A 58 4.09 -3.14 11.79
C LEU A 58 4.78 -4.50 11.75
N TYR A 59 5.90 -4.59 11.03
CA TYR A 59 6.73 -5.78 11.03
C TYR A 59 7.77 -5.70 12.14
N GLU A 60 7.58 -6.52 13.17
CA GLU A 60 8.36 -6.49 14.41
C GLU A 60 9.72 -7.21 14.26
N ASP A 61 10.66 -6.60 13.53
CA ASP A 61 12.06 -7.01 13.48
C ASP A 61 12.98 -5.88 13.96
N LYS A 62 13.46 -5.99 15.20
CA LYS A 62 14.30 -4.95 15.83
C LYS A 62 15.61 -4.70 15.09
N LYS A 63 16.19 -5.73 14.47
CA LYS A 63 17.49 -5.62 13.78
C LYS A 63 17.33 -4.82 12.49
N ILE A 64 16.32 -5.17 11.69
CA ILE A 64 16.06 -4.50 10.42
C ILE A 64 15.49 -3.10 10.65
N GLN A 65 14.63 -2.93 11.66
CA GLN A 65 14.11 -1.61 12.03
C GLN A 65 15.23 -0.67 12.52
N ALA A 66 16.23 -1.18 13.26
CA ALA A 66 17.40 -0.39 13.65
C ALA A 66 18.24 0.01 12.43
N PHE A 67 18.49 -0.92 11.50
CA PHE A 67 19.16 -0.63 10.23
C PHE A 67 18.43 0.44 9.42
N MET A 68 17.10 0.30 9.24
CA MET A 68 16.28 1.27 8.50
C MET A 68 16.34 2.66 9.16
N ASN A 69 16.29 2.72 10.49
CA ASN A 69 16.41 3.98 11.23
C ASN A 69 17.80 4.62 11.09
N GLU A 70 18.88 3.82 11.14
CA GLU A 70 20.25 4.31 10.97
C GLU A 70 20.43 4.94 9.58
N LYS A 71 20.12 4.18 8.52
CA LYS A 71 20.28 4.64 7.13
C LYS A 71 19.32 5.77 6.81
N GLY A 72 18.07 5.68 7.27
CA GLY A 72 17.05 6.70 7.15
C GLY A 72 17.50 8.05 7.72
N LYS A 73 17.99 8.06 8.97
CA LYS A 73 18.49 9.29 9.61
C LYS A 73 19.73 9.85 8.91
N ALA A 74 20.68 9.00 8.54
CA ALA A 74 21.87 9.42 7.81
C ALA A 74 21.48 10.11 6.48
N MET A 75 20.51 9.54 5.75
CA MET A 75 20.05 10.08 4.48
C MET A 75 19.20 11.35 4.64
N ALA A 76 18.30 11.39 5.62
CA ALA A 76 17.51 12.57 5.95
C ALA A 76 18.39 13.79 6.27
N ASN A 77 19.48 13.58 7.02
CA ASN A 77 20.41 14.64 7.41
C ASN A 77 21.12 15.31 6.21
N VAL A 78 21.31 14.59 5.11
CA VAL A 78 21.97 15.12 3.89
C VAL A 78 20.96 15.55 2.81
N SER A 79 19.67 15.43 3.11
CA SER A 79 18.58 15.75 2.20
C SER A 79 18.35 17.26 2.07
N HIS A 80 17.49 17.67 1.13
CA HIS A 80 17.12 19.08 0.97
C HIS A 80 16.15 19.60 2.05
N ARG A 81 15.68 18.77 2.98
CA ARG A 81 14.81 19.15 4.11
C ARG A 81 15.20 18.40 5.39
N PRO A 82 16.40 18.58 5.94
CA PRO A 82 16.88 17.81 7.10
C PRO A 82 16.14 18.15 8.41
N GLU A 83 15.40 19.27 8.45
CA GLU A 83 14.66 19.75 9.61
C GLU A 83 13.35 18.98 9.89
N LEU A 84 12.88 18.16 8.95
CA LEU A 84 11.66 17.39 9.14
C LEU A 84 11.86 16.26 10.17
N PRO A 85 10.82 15.91 10.95
CA PRO A 85 10.88 14.82 11.91
C PRO A 85 10.71 13.47 11.20
N TYR A 86 11.72 13.05 10.43
CA TYR A 86 11.64 11.80 9.68
C TYR A 86 11.46 10.58 10.58
N GLN A 87 10.55 9.70 10.17
CA GLN A 87 10.25 8.44 10.83
C GLN A 87 10.17 7.33 9.79
N PHE A 88 10.76 6.19 10.12
CA PHE A 88 10.94 5.07 9.20
C PHE A 88 10.30 3.82 9.78
N PHE A 89 9.44 3.17 9.02
CA PHE A 89 8.68 2.01 9.50
C PHE A 89 8.74 0.86 8.51
N ILE A 90 8.81 -0.34 9.05
CA ILE A 90 8.60 -1.56 8.27
C ILE A 90 7.17 -2.03 8.52
N VAL A 91 6.39 -2.20 7.45
CA VAL A 91 5.01 -2.68 7.53
C VAL A 91 4.92 -4.16 7.14
N ASP A 92 4.07 -4.90 7.82
CA ASP A 92 3.94 -6.36 7.62
C ASP A 92 3.04 -6.70 6.44
N SER A 93 3.52 -6.33 5.24
CA SER A 93 2.88 -6.66 3.98
C SER A 93 3.84 -7.45 3.09
N PRO A 94 3.38 -8.55 2.46
CA PRO A 94 4.17 -9.27 1.47
C PRO A 94 4.23 -8.57 0.11
N VAL A 95 3.39 -7.56 -0.11
CA VAL A 95 3.39 -6.74 -1.32
C VAL A 95 4.74 -6.06 -1.47
N VAL A 96 5.31 -6.05 -2.66
CA VAL A 96 6.54 -5.32 -2.96
C VAL A 96 6.22 -3.84 -3.13
N ASN A 97 6.41 -3.06 -2.07
CA ASN A 97 6.21 -1.61 -2.08
C ASN A 97 7.08 -0.84 -1.07
N ALA A 98 7.36 0.42 -1.37
CA ALA A 98 7.81 1.45 -0.44
C ALA A 98 7.02 2.72 -0.75
N PHE A 99 6.79 3.56 0.26
CA PHE A 99 6.07 4.81 0.04
C PHE A 99 6.38 5.81 1.14
N ALA A 100 6.22 7.09 0.81
CA ALA A 100 6.30 8.19 1.74
C ALA A 100 4.97 8.93 1.85
N VAL A 101 4.61 9.36 3.06
CA VAL A 101 3.51 10.31 3.28
C VAL A 101 4.07 11.65 3.76
N PRO A 102 3.31 12.77 3.60
CA PRO A 102 3.75 14.09 4.03
C PRO A 102 4.27 14.11 5.48
N GLY A 103 5.17 15.04 5.78
CA GLY A 103 5.64 15.25 7.14
C GLY A 103 6.80 14.35 7.61
N GLY A 104 7.39 13.54 6.72
CA GLY A 104 8.62 12.79 7.00
C GLY A 104 8.46 11.29 7.28
N TYR A 105 7.27 10.73 7.04
CA TYR A 105 7.02 9.31 7.31
C TYR A 105 7.32 8.48 6.06
N VAL A 106 8.20 7.49 6.20
CA VAL A 106 8.64 6.59 5.12
C VAL A 106 8.39 5.15 5.53
N TYR A 107 7.75 4.37 4.67
CA TYR A 107 7.34 3.00 4.92
C TYR A 107 7.94 2.05 3.90
N PHE A 108 8.47 0.93 4.39
CA PHE A 108 8.93 -0.18 3.57
C PHE A 108 8.13 -1.41 3.92
N THR A 109 7.59 -2.09 2.93
CA THR A 109 6.95 -3.40 3.15
C THR A 109 7.99 -4.47 3.44
N ARG A 110 7.61 -5.50 4.20
CA ARG A 110 8.42 -6.72 4.29
C ARG A 110 8.71 -7.33 2.91
N GLY A 111 7.73 -7.27 2.01
CA GLY A 111 7.86 -7.72 0.63
C GLY A 111 9.02 -7.06 -0.13
N ILE A 112 9.15 -5.72 -0.07
CA ILE A 112 10.24 -5.03 -0.76
C ILE A 112 11.61 -5.38 -0.18
N LEU A 113 11.70 -5.49 1.15
CA LEU A 113 12.95 -5.85 1.84
C LEU A 113 13.46 -7.23 1.42
N ALA A 114 12.56 -8.20 1.19
CA ALA A 114 12.96 -9.52 0.70
C ALA A 114 13.62 -9.47 -0.69
N HIS A 115 13.26 -8.49 -1.53
CA HIS A 115 13.70 -8.40 -2.92
C HIS A 115 14.99 -7.63 -3.13
N PHE A 116 15.42 -6.80 -2.18
CA PHE A 116 16.73 -6.16 -2.25
C PHE A 116 17.86 -7.18 -2.15
N ASN A 117 18.86 -7.10 -3.02
CA ASN A 117 20.00 -8.01 -3.05
C ASN A 117 21.25 -7.42 -2.39
N ASN A 118 21.20 -6.15 -2.01
CA ASN A 118 22.29 -5.44 -1.33
C ASN A 118 21.79 -4.14 -0.66
N GLU A 119 22.62 -3.54 0.20
CA GLU A 119 22.24 -2.30 0.90
C GLU A 119 22.12 -1.10 -0.04
N ALA A 120 22.85 -1.08 -1.16
CA ALA A 120 22.82 0.04 -2.11
C ALA A 120 21.50 0.11 -2.90
N GLU A 121 20.90 -1.02 -3.25
CA GLU A 121 19.52 -1.07 -3.80
C GLU A 121 18.52 -0.46 -2.81
N PHE A 122 18.60 -0.88 -1.53
CA PHE A 122 17.77 -0.31 -0.46
C PHE A 122 18.00 1.20 -0.30
N ALA A 123 19.27 1.64 -0.29
CA ALA A 123 19.63 3.05 -0.14
C ALA A 123 19.13 3.90 -1.31
N GLY A 124 19.19 3.38 -2.53
CA GLY A 124 18.62 4.03 -3.72
C GLY A 124 17.12 4.28 -3.56
N VAL A 125 16.35 3.24 -3.23
CA VAL A 125 14.90 3.37 -3.01
C VAL A 125 14.57 4.26 -1.82
N LEU A 126 15.32 4.18 -0.72
CA LEU A 126 15.14 5.09 0.43
C LEU A 126 15.37 6.55 0.04
N GLY A 127 16.39 6.81 -0.79
CA GLY A 127 16.68 8.15 -1.31
C GLY A 127 15.59 8.65 -2.24
N HIS A 128 15.02 7.76 -3.05
CA HIS A 128 13.87 8.05 -3.90
C HIS A 128 12.64 8.46 -3.07
N GLU A 129 12.30 7.71 -2.01
CA GLU A 129 11.18 8.04 -1.11
C GLU A 129 11.40 9.37 -0.36
N ILE A 130 12.60 9.62 0.14
CA ILE A 130 12.97 10.93 0.73
C ILE A 130 12.93 12.04 -0.35
N GLY A 131 13.25 11.71 -1.60
CA GLY A 131 13.06 12.56 -2.77
C GLY A 131 11.64 13.07 -2.90
N HIS A 132 10.64 12.18 -2.79
CA HIS A 132 9.22 12.58 -2.83
C HIS A 132 8.84 13.57 -1.71
N ILE A 133 9.35 13.38 -0.49
CA ILE A 133 9.10 14.28 0.64
C ILE A 133 9.78 15.64 0.42
N THR A 134 11.05 15.62 0.04
CA THR A 134 11.87 16.83 -0.13
C THR A 134 11.39 17.70 -1.28
N ALA A 135 10.96 17.07 -2.37
CA ALA A 135 10.34 17.73 -3.51
C ALA A 135 8.82 17.98 -3.32
N LYS A 136 8.23 17.68 -2.16
CA LYS A 136 6.81 17.93 -1.86
C LYS A 136 5.85 17.33 -2.91
N HIS A 137 6.16 16.17 -3.46
CA HIS A 137 5.40 15.55 -4.55
C HIS A 137 3.95 15.23 -4.19
N ALA A 138 3.65 14.91 -2.93
CA ALA A 138 2.28 14.72 -2.47
C ALA A 138 1.44 16.00 -2.60
N ALA A 139 1.97 17.15 -2.19
CA ALA A 139 1.29 18.44 -2.34
C ALA A 139 1.12 18.84 -3.82
N ARG A 140 2.10 18.51 -4.67
CA ARG A 140 2.03 18.75 -6.13
C ARG A 140 1.07 17.79 -6.85
N SER A 141 0.98 16.54 -6.40
CA SER A 141 0.04 15.54 -6.95
C SER A 141 -1.40 15.84 -6.52
N GLN A 142 -1.62 16.34 -5.30
CA GLN A 142 -2.92 16.87 -4.91
C GLN A 142 -3.35 18.06 -5.78
N LYS A 143 -2.42 18.80 -6.40
CA LYS A 143 -2.76 19.85 -7.37
C LYS A 143 -3.49 19.28 -8.59
N SER A 144 -3.16 18.09 -9.10
CA SER A 144 -3.92 17.51 -10.22
C SER A 144 -5.29 17.02 -9.80
N GLN A 145 -5.42 16.47 -8.58
CA GLN A 145 -6.71 16.04 -8.05
C GLN A 145 -7.58 17.27 -7.72
N LEU A 146 -7.06 18.25 -6.99
CA LEU A 146 -7.74 19.48 -6.63
C LEU A 146 -7.99 20.39 -7.83
N LEU A 147 -7.14 20.46 -8.86
CA LEU A 147 -7.48 21.18 -10.11
C LEU A 147 -8.55 20.45 -10.91
N SER A 148 -8.60 19.11 -10.87
CA SER A 148 -9.72 18.36 -11.44
C SER A 148 -11.02 18.60 -10.66
N THR A 149 -10.94 18.74 -9.33
CA THR A 149 -12.07 19.13 -8.49
C THR A 149 -12.39 20.63 -8.60
N ILE A 150 -11.42 21.52 -8.84
CA ILE A 150 -11.60 22.97 -9.03
C ILE A 150 -12.12 23.30 -10.44
N ALA A 151 -11.79 22.51 -11.45
CA ALA A 151 -12.45 22.56 -12.75
C ALA A 151 -13.93 22.16 -12.66
N LEU A 152 -14.29 21.32 -11.67
CA LEU A 152 -15.68 21.01 -11.30
C LEU A 152 -16.29 22.04 -10.31
N ILE A 153 -15.48 22.63 -9.43
CA ILE A 153 -15.84 23.62 -8.37
C ILE A 153 -15.81 25.07 -8.89
N GLY A 154 -15.47 25.31 -10.16
CA GLY A 154 -15.81 26.56 -10.86
C GLY A 154 -17.30 26.95 -10.76
N GLY A 155 -18.15 26.08 -10.20
CA GLY A 155 -19.52 26.38 -9.77
C GLY A 155 -19.88 26.17 -8.28
N ALA A 156 -18.99 25.85 -7.33
CA ALA A 156 -19.44 25.55 -5.95
C ALA A 156 -18.39 25.83 -4.85
N VAL A 157 -18.29 27.10 -4.42
CA VAL A 157 -17.70 27.44 -3.12
C VAL A 157 -18.72 27.11 -2.03
N LEU A 158 -18.24 26.56 -0.90
CA LEU A 158 -18.89 26.35 0.42
C LEU A 158 -19.31 24.90 0.76
N ALA A 159 -18.50 24.20 1.56
CA ALA A 159 -18.86 23.70 2.91
C ALA A 159 -17.90 22.57 3.40
N PRO A 160 -17.19 22.75 4.53
CA PRO A 160 -16.52 21.67 5.25
C PRO A 160 -17.43 21.04 6.34
N GLN A 161 -17.09 19.79 6.73
CA GLN A 161 -17.51 19.06 7.96
C GLN A 161 -18.89 18.39 7.94
N VAL A 162 -18.93 17.04 7.94
CA VAL A 162 -19.42 16.17 9.05
C VAL A 162 -19.04 14.71 8.70
N VAL A 163 -17.81 14.27 8.98
CA VAL A 163 -17.44 12.84 9.04
C VAL A 163 -16.71 12.62 10.37
N GLY A 164 -17.00 11.53 11.07
CA GLY A 164 -16.37 11.25 12.37
C GLY A 164 -14.84 11.25 12.24
N GLN A 165 -14.16 11.97 13.14
CA GLN A 165 -12.73 12.29 13.07
C GLN A 165 -11.81 11.07 12.82
N ASN A 166 -12.21 9.86 13.25
CA ASN A 166 -11.43 8.63 13.07
C ASN A 166 -11.58 7.98 11.68
N ILE A 167 -12.69 8.22 10.98
CA ILE A 167 -12.95 7.65 9.63
C ILE A 167 -12.36 8.55 8.56
N GLU A 168 -12.44 9.87 8.76
CA GLU A 168 -11.80 10.82 7.86
C GLU A 168 -10.27 10.59 7.83
N ALA A 169 -9.64 10.42 9.00
CA ALA A 169 -8.23 10.07 9.10
C ALA A 169 -7.88 8.70 8.46
N LEU A 170 -8.77 7.71 8.56
CA LEU A 170 -8.60 6.40 7.91
C LEU A 170 -8.69 6.50 6.38
N GLN A 171 -9.72 7.15 5.86
CA GLN A 171 -9.91 7.34 4.42
C GLN A 171 -8.84 8.23 3.80
N GLN A 172 -8.43 9.30 4.50
CA GLN A 172 -7.32 10.15 4.07
C GLN A 172 -6.01 9.35 4.05
N GLY A 173 -5.72 8.57 5.10
CA GLY A 173 -4.54 7.70 5.14
C GLY A 173 -4.51 6.67 4.00
N LEU A 174 -5.63 6.00 3.73
CA LEU A 174 -5.77 5.06 2.60
C LEU A 174 -5.66 5.74 1.23
N GLY A 175 -6.16 6.97 1.10
CA GLY A 175 -6.01 7.79 -0.10
C GLY A 175 -4.54 8.13 -0.38
N LEU A 176 -3.75 8.38 0.66
CA LEU A 176 -2.30 8.62 0.53
C LEU A 176 -1.54 7.37 0.06
N LEU A 177 -1.95 6.18 0.49
CA LEU A 177 -1.39 4.90 0.02
C LEU A 177 -1.66 4.62 -1.47
N SER A 178 -2.63 5.33 -2.05
CA SER A 178 -3.03 5.20 -3.45
C SER A 178 -2.54 6.38 -4.30
N LEU A 179 -1.69 7.25 -3.76
CA LEU A 179 -1.12 8.35 -4.52
C LEU A 179 -0.32 7.81 -5.70
N LYS A 180 -0.59 8.39 -6.87
CA LYS A 180 0.19 8.17 -8.09
C LYS A 180 0.99 9.42 -8.37
N TYR A 181 2.27 9.23 -8.64
CA TYR A 181 3.15 10.32 -9.03
C TYR A 181 3.22 10.45 -10.55
N SER A 182 3.46 11.66 -11.05
CA SER A 182 3.69 11.87 -12.48
C SER A 182 5.08 11.35 -12.86
N ARG A 183 5.30 11.09 -14.15
CA ARG A 183 6.63 10.71 -14.65
C ARG A 183 7.72 11.74 -14.34
N ASP A 184 7.33 13.02 -14.25
CA ASP A 184 8.25 14.10 -13.87
C ASP A 184 8.61 14.02 -12.38
N HIS A 185 7.64 13.73 -11.50
CA HIS A 185 7.90 13.50 -10.07
C HIS A 185 8.81 12.30 -9.85
N GLU A 186 8.60 11.21 -10.62
CA GLU A 186 9.47 10.03 -10.57
C GLU A 186 10.89 10.37 -11.04
N SER A 187 11.03 11.11 -12.14
CA SER A 187 12.34 11.52 -12.66
C SER A 187 13.09 12.47 -11.72
N GLU A 188 12.39 13.36 -11.01
CA GLU A 188 12.97 14.22 -9.97
C GLU A 188 13.41 13.39 -8.75
N SER A 189 12.58 12.43 -8.33
CA SER A 189 12.88 11.55 -7.19
C SER A 189 14.02 10.57 -7.48
N ASP A 190 14.13 10.04 -8.71
CA ASP A 190 15.25 9.21 -9.14
C ASP A 190 16.58 9.97 -9.03
N LYS A 191 16.60 11.23 -9.48
CA LYS A 191 17.78 12.09 -9.39
C LYS A 191 18.19 12.33 -7.93
N LEU A 192 17.21 12.61 -7.07
CA LEU A 192 17.45 12.79 -5.64
C LEU A 192 17.88 11.48 -4.96
N GLY A 193 17.33 10.35 -5.38
CA GLY A 193 17.71 9.02 -4.90
C GLY A 193 19.18 8.72 -5.21
N VAL A 194 19.63 9.01 -6.43
CA VAL A 194 21.05 8.93 -6.82
C VAL A 194 21.91 9.83 -5.96
N GLU A 195 21.52 11.10 -5.80
CA GLU A 195 22.28 12.08 -5.02
C GLU A 195 22.41 11.66 -3.54
N TYR A 196 21.29 11.34 -2.89
CA TYR A 196 21.25 11.06 -1.46
C TYR A 196 21.93 9.74 -1.10
N SER A 197 21.72 8.68 -1.88
CA SER A 197 22.40 7.39 -1.68
C SER A 197 23.92 7.51 -1.87
N SER A 198 24.35 8.27 -2.89
CA SER A 198 25.78 8.55 -3.12
C SER A 198 26.39 9.39 -1.98
N LYS A 199 25.68 10.41 -1.48
CA LYS A 199 26.14 11.25 -0.35
C LYS A 199 26.43 10.46 0.92
N ILE A 200 25.69 9.38 1.17
CA ILE A 200 25.94 8.50 2.33
C ILE A 200 26.83 7.28 1.98
N GLY A 201 27.46 7.30 0.79
CA GLY A 201 28.52 6.38 0.38
C GLY A 201 28.06 5.06 -0.22
N TYR A 202 26.85 4.98 -0.80
CA TYR A 202 26.38 3.80 -1.54
C TYR A 202 26.45 4.01 -3.05
N ASP A 203 26.61 2.91 -3.79
CA ASP A 203 26.66 2.93 -5.24
C ASP A 203 25.24 3.07 -5.84
N ALA A 204 24.90 4.28 -6.27
CA ALA A 204 23.60 4.60 -6.82
C ALA A 204 23.23 3.85 -8.12
N HIS A 205 24.19 3.24 -8.83
CA HIS A 205 23.88 2.39 -9.98
C HIS A 205 22.97 1.21 -9.58
N GLN A 206 23.11 0.71 -8.35
CA GLN A 206 22.33 -0.43 -7.85
C GLN A 206 20.82 -0.12 -7.78
N MET A 207 20.42 1.16 -7.68
CA MET A 207 18.99 1.52 -7.76
C MET A 207 18.35 1.09 -9.08
N ALA A 208 19.10 1.14 -10.19
CA ALA A 208 18.64 0.69 -11.50
C ALA A 208 18.42 -0.84 -11.54
N ASP A 209 19.31 -1.61 -10.91
CA ASP A 209 19.22 -3.06 -10.82
C ASP A 209 17.93 -3.49 -10.09
N PHE A 210 17.54 -2.75 -9.05
CA PHE A 210 16.29 -2.99 -8.34
C PHE A 210 15.05 -2.72 -9.21
N PHE A 211 15.05 -1.67 -10.05
CA PHE A 211 13.98 -1.49 -11.04
C PHE A 211 13.90 -2.65 -12.04
N GLY A 212 15.04 -3.25 -12.39
CA GLY A 212 15.10 -4.51 -13.14
C GLY A 212 14.38 -5.66 -12.42
N THR A 213 14.53 -5.77 -11.10
CA THR A 213 13.78 -6.74 -10.27
C THR A 213 12.28 -6.47 -10.32
N LEU A 214 11.83 -5.22 -10.18
CA LEU A 214 10.40 -4.87 -10.28
C LEU A 214 9.81 -5.22 -11.65
N LYS A 215 10.55 -4.97 -12.73
CA LYS A 215 10.14 -5.35 -14.09
C LYS A 215 9.96 -6.86 -14.20
N ARG A 216 10.86 -7.67 -13.66
CA ARG A 216 10.72 -9.14 -13.64
C ARG A 216 9.52 -9.61 -12.82
N ILE A 217 9.23 -8.97 -11.68
CA ILE A 217 8.01 -9.26 -10.90
C ILE A 217 6.77 -9.03 -11.79
N SER A 218 6.71 -7.91 -12.52
CA SER A 218 5.60 -7.59 -13.40
C SER A 218 5.44 -8.55 -14.58
N GLU A 219 6.54 -9.07 -15.12
CA GLU A 219 6.52 -10.02 -16.23
C GLU A 219 6.04 -11.41 -15.77
N ASN A 220 6.40 -11.82 -14.55
CA ASN A 220 6.05 -13.13 -14.00
C ASN A 220 4.64 -13.19 -13.38
N SER A 221 4.05 -12.06 -13.01
CA SER A 221 2.70 -12.00 -12.39
C SER A 221 1.55 -12.14 -13.37
N GLY A 222 1.82 -12.22 -14.68
CA GLY A 222 0.86 -12.56 -15.75
C GLY A 222 -0.20 -11.50 -16.06
N GLN A 223 -0.71 -10.74 -15.09
CA GLN A 223 -1.72 -9.68 -15.27
C GLN A 223 -1.70 -8.54 -14.23
N ALA A 224 -0.93 -8.64 -13.13
CA ALA A 224 -0.92 -7.62 -12.08
C ALA A 224 0.37 -6.78 -12.09
N VAL A 225 0.26 -5.48 -12.36
CA VAL A 225 1.36 -4.52 -12.17
C VAL A 225 1.73 -4.52 -10.68
N PRO A 226 3.01 -4.68 -10.30
CA PRO A 226 3.44 -4.61 -8.91
C PRO A 226 2.96 -3.30 -8.26
N GLN A 227 2.57 -3.33 -6.99
CA GLN A 227 2.02 -2.14 -6.31
C GLN A 227 2.97 -0.94 -6.40
N PHE A 228 4.28 -1.16 -6.24
CA PHE A 228 5.28 -0.12 -6.44
C PHE A 228 5.17 0.54 -7.83
N MET A 229 5.02 -0.23 -8.91
CA MET A 229 4.90 0.31 -10.26
C MET A 229 3.54 1.01 -10.52
N SER A 230 2.53 0.77 -9.68
CA SER A 230 1.24 1.48 -9.72
C SER A 230 1.32 2.88 -9.10
N THR A 231 2.06 3.03 -8.00
CA THR A 231 2.28 4.32 -7.31
C THR A 231 3.44 5.11 -7.93
N HIS A 232 4.46 4.40 -8.43
CA HIS A 232 5.69 4.90 -9.06
C HIS A 232 5.75 4.46 -10.54
N PRO A 233 4.98 5.11 -11.44
CA PRO A 233 4.96 4.73 -12.84
C PRO A 233 6.33 4.95 -13.49
N ASP A 234 6.79 3.98 -14.28
CA ASP A 234 8.06 4.11 -15.01
C ASP A 234 8.03 5.35 -15.94
N PRO A 235 8.96 6.31 -15.77
CA PRO A 235 9.07 7.47 -16.65
C PRO A 235 9.51 7.11 -18.07
N GLY A 236 9.97 5.88 -18.30
CA GLY A 236 10.54 5.38 -19.55
C GLY A 236 12.07 5.46 -19.51
N ASN A 237 12.74 4.36 -19.87
CA ASN A 237 14.20 4.24 -19.84
C ASN A 237 14.83 4.53 -18.46
N ARG A 238 14.10 4.26 -17.36
CA ARG A 238 14.52 4.55 -15.98
C ARG A 238 15.87 3.91 -15.63
N PHE A 239 16.08 2.66 -16.06
CA PHE A 239 17.34 1.93 -15.86
C PHE A 239 18.55 2.73 -16.39
N SER A 240 18.54 3.08 -17.68
CA SER A 240 19.67 3.78 -18.31
C SER A 240 19.87 5.18 -17.71
N ARG A 241 18.77 5.90 -17.46
CA ARG A 241 18.82 7.25 -16.89
C ARG A 241 19.45 7.26 -15.49
N VAL A 242 19.08 6.31 -14.63
CA VAL A 242 19.67 6.21 -13.29
C VAL A 242 21.15 5.86 -13.35
N HIS A 243 21.55 4.96 -14.25
CA HIS A 243 22.97 4.68 -14.50
C HIS A 243 23.74 5.93 -14.94
N GLU A 244 23.19 6.71 -15.87
CA GLU A 244 23.81 7.96 -16.33
C GLU A 244 23.93 8.99 -15.20
N LEU A 245 22.86 9.21 -14.43
CA LEU A 245 22.87 10.11 -13.28
C LEU A 245 23.90 9.70 -12.23
N ALA A 246 23.97 8.41 -11.91
CA ALA A 246 24.93 7.87 -10.96
C ALA A 246 26.37 8.07 -11.46
N LYS A 247 26.64 7.73 -12.72
CA LYS A 247 27.95 7.93 -13.35
C LYS A 247 28.37 9.40 -13.30
N ASP A 248 27.50 10.32 -13.69
CA ASP A 248 27.79 11.76 -13.70
C ASP A 248 28.05 12.31 -12.31
N TYR A 249 27.25 11.88 -11.32
CA TYR A 249 27.43 12.28 -9.93
C TYR A 249 28.78 11.80 -9.37
N GLN A 250 29.10 10.52 -9.55
CA GLN A 250 30.32 9.89 -9.04
C GLN A 250 31.58 10.39 -9.74
N ALA A 251 31.50 10.78 -11.02
CA ALA A 251 32.60 11.44 -11.73
C ALA A 251 32.95 12.80 -11.11
N GLN A 252 31.94 13.53 -10.61
CA GLN A 252 32.13 14.82 -9.94
C GLN A 252 32.54 14.68 -8.47
N HIS A 253 32.25 13.53 -7.85
CA HIS A 253 32.54 13.25 -6.44
C HIS A 253 33.30 11.93 -6.25
N PRO A 254 34.52 11.77 -6.77
CA PRO A 254 35.21 10.49 -6.73
C PRO A 254 35.37 9.93 -5.31
N ALA A 255 34.82 8.74 -5.07
CA ALA A 255 34.89 8.03 -3.80
C ALA A 255 34.78 6.52 -4.02
N SER A 256 35.03 5.74 -2.96
CA SER A 256 34.68 4.32 -2.94
C SER A 256 33.23 4.16 -2.50
N TYR A 257 32.35 3.84 -3.45
CA TYR A 257 30.94 3.61 -3.19
C TYR A 257 30.67 2.15 -2.85
N ARG A 258 29.92 1.91 -1.78
CA ARG A 258 29.66 0.57 -1.25
C ARG A 258 28.40 -0.03 -1.86
N VAL A 259 28.40 -1.36 -2.01
CA VAL A 259 27.22 -2.15 -2.41
C VAL A 259 26.67 -2.96 -1.22
N GLU A 260 27.54 -3.65 -0.47
CA GLU A 260 27.21 -4.41 0.76
C GLU A 260 26.19 -5.55 0.57
N GLY A 261 26.39 -6.42 -0.44
CA GLY A 261 25.53 -7.56 -0.71
C GLY A 261 25.42 -8.54 0.46
N ASP A 262 26.53 -9.13 0.88
CA ASP A 262 26.55 -10.15 1.94
C ASP A 262 26.03 -9.63 3.29
N THR A 263 26.32 -8.37 3.61
CA THR A 263 25.86 -7.72 4.84
C THR A 263 24.34 -7.59 4.84
N TYR A 264 23.75 -7.16 3.73
CA TYR A 264 22.31 -7.08 3.56
C TYR A 264 21.64 -8.46 3.60
N LEU A 265 22.20 -9.45 2.91
CA LEU A 265 21.62 -10.80 2.92
C LEU A 265 21.58 -11.38 4.34
N ARG A 266 22.67 -11.25 5.11
CA ARG A 266 22.67 -11.63 6.54
C ARG A 266 21.71 -10.80 7.39
N LEU A 267 21.40 -9.57 7.01
CA LEU A 267 20.42 -8.74 7.70
C LEU A 267 19.02 -9.34 7.59
N ILE A 268 18.63 -9.77 6.39
CA ILE A 268 17.29 -10.29 6.08
C ILE A 268 17.13 -11.81 6.27
N ASP A 269 18.17 -12.51 6.71
CA ASP A 269 18.08 -13.96 6.99
C ASP A 269 17.04 -14.24 8.08
N GLY A 270 16.04 -15.05 7.75
CA GLY A 270 14.94 -15.41 8.63
C GLY A 270 13.69 -14.54 8.53
N ILE A 271 13.64 -13.49 7.71
CA ILE A 271 12.41 -12.70 7.55
C ILE A 271 11.28 -13.55 6.94
N THR A 272 10.04 -13.28 7.33
CA THR A 272 8.87 -13.93 6.72
C THR A 272 8.81 -13.57 5.23
N TYR A 273 8.48 -14.53 4.37
CA TYR A 273 8.27 -14.36 2.93
C TYR A 273 6.84 -14.75 2.56
N GLY A 274 6.18 -13.96 1.71
CA GLY A 274 4.76 -14.15 1.37
C GLY A 274 3.83 -13.84 2.55
N GLU A 275 2.57 -14.27 2.46
CA GLU A 275 1.57 -14.07 3.51
C GLU A 275 2.04 -14.63 4.86
N ASP A 276 1.84 -13.90 5.96
CA ASP A 276 1.99 -14.48 7.30
C ASP A 276 0.71 -15.25 7.63
N PRO A 277 0.77 -16.60 7.76
CA PRO A 277 -0.42 -17.40 8.00
C PRO A 277 -1.19 -17.00 9.26
N LYS A 278 -0.55 -16.36 10.24
CA LYS A 278 -1.22 -15.86 11.46
C LYS A 278 -2.33 -14.86 11.16
N GLN A 279 -2.10 -13.99 10.17
CA GLN A 279 -3.05 -12.97 9.71
C GLN A 279 -4.12 -13.56 8.76
N GLY A 280 -3.97 -14.83 8.40
CA GLY A 280 -4.87 -15.57 7.55
C GLY A 280 -4.31 -15.84 6.16
N PHE A 281 -4.82 -16.89 5.54
CA PHE A 281 -4.35 -17.37 4.24
C PHE A 281 -5.45 -18.10 3.48
N VAL A 282 -5.31 -18.14 2.15
CA VAL A 282 -6.19 -18.92 1.28
C VAL A 282 -5.49 -20.20 0.85
N GLU A 283 -6.14 -21.35 1.05
CA GLU A 283 -5.67 -22.64 0.58
C GLU A 283 -6.88 -23.48 0.15
N ASN A 284 -6.80 -24.15 -1.00
CA ASN A 284 -7.85 -25.07 -1.48
C ASN A 284 -9.27 -24.46 -1.48
N GLY A 285 -9.41 -23.19 -1.89
CA GLY A 285 -10.70 -22.51 -2.01
C GLY A 285 -11.33 -22.13 -0.67
N LYS A 286 -10.54 -22.01 0.41
CA LYS A 286 -11.00 -21.53 1.72
C LYS A 286 -10.03 -20.50 2.28
N PHE A 287 -10.58 -19.50 2.95
CA PHE A 287 -9.82 -18.62 3.82
C PHE A 287 -9.77 -19.20 5.23
N TYR A 288 -8.60 -19.16 5.84
CA TYR A 288 -8.33 -19.63 7.19
C TYR A 288 -7.72 -18.48 7.99
N HIS A 289 -8.18 -18.27 9.22
CA HIS A 289 -7.52 -17.37 10.17
C HIS A 289 -7.11 -18.15 11.44
N PRO A 290 -5.83 -18.55 11.56
CA PRO A 290 -5.34 -19.35 12.69
C PRO A 290 -5.50 -18.70 14.07
N GLU A 291 -5.19 -17.40 14.20
CA GLU A 291 -5.26 -16.73 15.50
C GLU A 291 -6.70 -16.44 15.94
N LEU A 292 -7.54 -15.93 15.03
CA LEU A 292 -8.96 -15.67 15.30
C LEU A 292 -9.83 -16.94 15.26
N ARG A 293 -9.26 -18.06 14.78
CA ARG A 293 -9.84 -19.40 14.74
C ARG A 293 -11.14 -19.53 13.94
N PHE A 294 -11.23 -18.92 12.76
CA PHE A 294 -12.36 -19.16 11.85
C PHE A 294 -11.91 -19.48 10.43
N GLN A 295 -12.85 -19.97 9.62
CA GLN A 295 -12.69 -20.23 8.20
C GLN A 295 -14.00 -19.98 7.43
N PHE A 296 -13.91 -19.73 6.13
CA PHE A 296 -15.04 -19.68 5.19
C PHE A 296 -14.56 -19.91 3.75
N PRO A 297 -15.43 -20.29 2.80
CA PRO A 297 -15.03 -20.59 1.44
C PRO A 297 -14.72 -19.33 0.63
N VAL A 298 -13.78 -19.44 -0.29
CA VAL A 298 -13.49 -18.46 -1.34
C VAL A 298 -14.04 -19.03 -2.65
N PRO A 299 -15.00 -18.35 -3.33
CA PRO A 299 -15.58 -18.89 -4.56
C PRO A 299 -14.54 -19.14 -5.66
N SER A 300 -14.78 -20.16 -6.49
CA SER A 300 -13.86 -20.51 -7.57
C SER A 300 -13.71 -19.35 -8.56
N GLY A 301 -12.47 -19.06 -8.97
CA GLY A 301 -12.14 -18.00 -9.93
C GLY A 301 -12.21 -16.58 -9.35
N TRP A 302 -12.51 -16.43 -8.06
CA TRP A 302 -12.41 -15.13 -7.39
C TRP A 302 -10.98 -14.84 -6.99
N GLN A 303 -10.62 -13.57 -7.07
CA GLN A 303 -9.34 -13.06 -6.58
C GLN A 303 -9.54 -12.55 -5.16
N SER A 304 -8.54 -12.73 -4.30
CA SER A 304 -8.61 -12.33 -2.89
C SER A 304 -7.38 -11.54 -2.47
N GLN A 305 -7.56 -10.68 -1.48
CA GLN A 305 -6.51 -9.94 -0.81
C GLN A 305 -6.77 -9.95 0.70
N ASN A 306 -5.72 -10.21 1.47
CA ASN A 306 -5.77 -10.21 2.93
C ASN A 306 -5.03 -9.00 3.49
N SER A 307 -5.55 -8.44 4.59
CA SER A 307 -4.86 -7.44 5.40
C SER A 307 -5.27 -7.60 6.88
N PRO A 308 -4.50 -7.04 7.83
CA PRO A 308 -4.87 -7.03 9.25
C PRO A 308 -6.27 -6.49 9.55
N SER A 309 -6.77 -5.54 8.75
CA SER A 309 -8.08 -4.89 8.98
C SER A 309 -9.24 -5.56 8.24
N GLN A 310 -8.97 -6.28 7.15
CA GLN A 310 -10.02 -6.89 6.33
C GLN A 310 -9.51 -8.03 5.44
N PHE A 311 -10.41 -8.94 5.10
CA PHE A 311 -10.22 -9.87 3.99
C PHE A 311 -11.21 -9.53 2.90
N GLN A 312 -10.74 -9.33 1.67
CA GLN A 312 -11.59 -9.00 0.52
C GLN A 312 -11.41 -10.01 -0.60
N MET A 313 -12.47 -10.23 -1.36
CA MET A 313 -12.45 -11.04 -2.56
C MET A 313 -13.45 -10.52 -3.59
N ALA A 314 -13.16 -10.68 -4.87
CA ALA A 314 -14.05 -10.26 -5.95
C ALA A 314 -14.02 -11.24 -7.12
N ASP A 315 -15.10 -11.25 -7.89
CA ASP A 315 -15.10 -11.93 -9.18
C ASP A 315 -14.15 -11.24 -10.17
N LYS A 316 -13.70 -11.99 -11.18
CA LYS A 316 -12.76 -11.50 -12.19
C LYS A 316 -13.24 -10.23 -12.93
N ASP A 317 -14.55 -10.04 -13.02
CA ASP A 317 -15.18 -8.94 -13.77
C ASP A 317 -15.48 -7.73 -12.86
N GLY A 318 -15.22 -7.83 -11.55
CA GLY A 318 -15.40 -6.77 -10.55
C GLY A 318 -16.87 -6.40 -10.28
N LYS A 319 -17.83 -7.22 -10.72
CA LYS A 319 -19.27 -6.96 -10.54
C LYS A 319 -19.77 -7.35 -9.16
N SER A 320 -19.11 -8.33 -8.55
CA SER A 320 -19.45 -8.84 -7.23
C SER A 320 -18.21 -8.91 -6.36
N ALA A 321 -18.32 -8.43 -5.13
CA ALA A 321 -17.26 -8.49 -4.15
C ALA A 321 -17.78 -8.95 -2.79
N MET A 322 -16.90 -9.50 -1.97
CA MET A 322 -17.16 -9.74 -0.56
C MET A 322 -16.02 -9.20 0.30
N ILE A 323 -16.37 -8.62 1.44
CA ILE A 323 -15.42 -8.03 2.38
C ILE A 323 -15.77 -8.49 3.79
N LEU A 324 -14.81 -9.11 4.47
CA LEU A 324 -14.84 -9.40 5.89
C LEU A 324 -14.11 -8.28 6.63
N MET A 325 -14.73 -7.73 7.67
CA MET A 325 -14.09 -6.78 8.58
C MET A 325 -14.66 -6.92 9.99
N LEU A 326 -14.00 -6.30 10.96
CA LEU A 326 -14.54 -6.16 12.30
C LEU A 326 -15.62 -5.07 12.34
N ALA A 327 -16.79 -5.38 12.89
CA ALA A 327 -17.85 -4.40 13.10
C ALA A 327 -17.66 -3.69 14.45
N LYS A 328 -17.94 -2.38 14.49
CA LYS A 328 -17.86 -1.59 15.72
C LYS A 328 -19.10 -1.83 16.59
N GLY A 329 -18.90 -2.34 17.80
CA GLY A 329 -19.96 -2.51 18.79
C GLY A 329 -19.76 -3.80 19.58
N ASN A 330 -20.36 -3.87 20.77
CA ASN A 330 -20.24 -5.02 21.67
C ASN A 330 -21.40 -6.01 21.52
N SER A 331 -22.38 -5.69 20.67
CA SER A 331 -23.54 -6.54 20.35
C SER A 331 -23.89 -6.44 18.88
N LEU A 332 -24.64 -7.43 18.37
CA LEU A 332 -25.14 -7.41 16.99
C LEU A 332 -26.03 -6.19 16.69
N ASP A 333 -26.84 -5.75 17.66
CA ASP A 333 -27.71 -4.58 17.50
C ASP A 333 -26.91 -3.28 17.41
N GLU A 334 -25.94 -3.09 18.31
CA GLU A 334 -25.05 -1.94 18.29
C GLU A 334 -24.20 -1.91 17.01
N ALA A 335 -23.63 -3.05 16.63
CA ALA A 335 -22.87 -3.21 15.39
C ALA A 335 -23.72 -2.87 14.16
N SER A 336 -24.96 -3.35 14.12
CA SER A 336 -25.89 -3.04 13.03
C SER A 336 -26.20 -1.55 12.95
N GLN A 337 -26.49 -0.88 14.07
CA GLN A 337 -26.82 0.55 14.09
C GLN A 337 -25.63 1.41 13.66
N ASN A 338 -24.43 1.10 14.19
CA ASN A 338 -23.20 1.78 13.83
C ASN A 338 -22.91 1.63 12.33
N LEU A 339 -23.04 0.42 11.79
CA LEU A 339 -22.76 0.12 10.39
C LEU A 339 -23.75 0.81 9.44
N VAL A 340 -25.04 0.77 9.74
CA VAL A 340 -26.09 1.44 8.95
C VAL A 340 -25.82 2.94 8.88
N LYS A 341 -25.44 3.55 10.00
CA LYS A 341 -25.08 4.96 10.08
C LYS A 341 -23.79 5.28 9.32
N GLU A 342 -22.73 4.50 9.57
CA GLU A 342 -21.38 4.71 9.02
C GLU A 342 -21.38 4.60 7.49
N LEU A 343 -22.09 3.62 6.94
CA LEU A 343 -22.15 3.38 5.50
C LEU A 343 -23.35 4.07 4.81
N SER A 344 -24.14 4.84 5.55
CA SER A 344 -25.33 5.55 5.05
C SER A 344 -26.28 4.60 4.31
N LEU A 345 -26.67 3.52 4.98
CA LEU A 345 -27.44 2.44 4.39
C LEU A 345 -28.94 2.65 4.62
N ASN A 346 -29.72 2.45 3.56
CA ASN A 346 -31.16 2.20 3.66
C ASN A 346 -31.39 0.70 3.80
N VAL A 347 -31.84 0.23 4.96
CA VAL A 347 -32.12 -1.19 5.21
C VAL A 347 -33.44 -1.57 4.54
N LEU A 348 -33.40 -2.57 3.67
CA LEU A 348 -34.55 -3.11 2.94
C LEU A 348 -35.16 -4.31 3.66
N GLU A 349 -34.30 -5.22 4.14
CA GLU A 349 -34.68 -6.41 4.89
C GLU A 349 -33.68 -6.62 6.01
N SER A 350 -34.14 -7.15 7.15
CA SER A 350 -33.25 -7.59 8.21
C SER A 350 -33.80 -8.81 8.94
N THR A 351 -32.92 -9.68 9.43
CA THR A 351 -33.31 -10.92 10.12
C THR A 351 -32.24 -11.36 11.11
N LYS A 352 -32.62 -11.58 12.37
CA LYS A 352 -31.76 -12.23 13.36
C LYS A 352 -31.82 -13.75 13.16
N THR A 353 -30.67 -14.41 13.19
CA THR A 353 -30.52 -15.84 12.89
C THR A 353 -29.29 -16.42 13.59
N THR A 354 -28.89 -17.63 13.21
CA THR A 354 -27.59 -18.21 13.57
C THR A 354 -26.82 -18.65 12.33
N ILE A 355 -25.49 -18.61 12.40
CA ILE A 355 -24.58 -19.14 11.37
C ILE A 355 -23.62 -20.11 12.04
N ASN A 356 -23.78 -21.40 11.74
CA ASN A 356 -23.04 -22.50 12.36
C ASN A 356 -23.03 -22.41 13.90
N GLY A 357 -24.20 -22.12 14.49
CA GLY A 357 -24.38 -21.99 15.94
C GLY A 357 -24.05 -20.61 16.52
N ASN A 358 -23.44 -19.71 15.74
CA ASN A 358 -23.11 -18.36 16.20
C ASN A 358 -24.29 -17.41 16.02
N PRO A 359 -24.65 -16.58 17.00
CA PRO A 359 -25.64 -15.52 16.82
C PRO A 359 -25.27 -14.61 15.65
N ALA A 360 -26.25 -14.33 14.79
CA ALA A 360 -26.03 -13.52 13.61
C ALA A 360 -27.19 -12.55 13.34
N TYR A 361 -26.88 -11.44 12.67
CA TYR A 361 -27.86 -10.49 12.18
C TYR A 361 -27.58 -10.20 10.70
N VAL A 362 -28.54 -10.57 9.84
CA VAL A 362 -28.44 -10.40 8.39
C VAL A 362 -29.22 -9.16 7.98
N LEU A 363 -28.63 -8.32 7.13
CA LEU A 363 -29.26 -7.14 6.54
C LEU A 363 -29.11 -7.17 5.02
N ILE A 364 -30.18 -6.83 4.30
CA ILE A 364 -30.10 -6.43 2.90
C ILE A 364 -30.38 -4.95 2.86
N SER A 365 -29.47 -4.19 2.24
CA SER A 365 -29.49 -2.74 2.28
C SER A 365 -29.02 -2.13 0.97
N ARG A 366 -29.36 -0.86 0.76
CA ARG A 366 -28.89 -0.08 -0.39
C ARG A 366 -28.15 1.15 0.12
N GLN A 367 -26.99 1.45 -0.45
CA GLN A 367 -26.27 2.66 -0.10
C GLN A 367 -27.05 3.89 -0.56
N GLN A 368 -27.26 4.86 0.33
CA GLN A 368 -27.81 6.16 -0.05
C GLN A 368 -26.67 7.06 -0.53
N THR A 369 -26.87 7.75 -1.64
CA THR A 369 -25.99 8.86 -2.01
C THR A 369 -26.13 9.96 -0.97
N GLN A 370 -25.04 10.29 -0.28
CA GLN A 370 -25.01 11.45 0.60
C GLN A 370 -25.20 12.72 -0.24
N GLN A 371 -26.20 13.53 0.13
CA GLN A 371 -26.35 14.86 -0.44
C GLN A 371 -25.14 15.71 -0.04
N GLN A 372 -24.34 16.12 -1.02
CA GLN A 372 -23.47 17.28 -0.82
C GLN A 372 -24.35 18.53 -0.81
N GLN A 373 -24.26 19.33 0.26
CA GLN A 373 -24.95 20.62 0.32
C GLN A 373 -24.61 21.46 -0.92
N GLY A 374 -25.63 21.89 -1.65
CA GLY A 374 -25.48 22.78 -2.81
C GLY A 374 -25.41 22.10 -4.19
N GLN A 375 -25.44 20.77 -4.30
CA GLN A 375 -25.60 20.10 -5.60
C GLN A 375 -27.05 19.67 -5.87
N PRO A 376 -27.57 19.83 -7.10
CA PRO A 376 -28.85 19.29 -7.49
C PRO A 376 -28.83 17.76 -7.35
N GLN A 377 -29.97 17.21 -6.91
CA GLN A 377 -30.16 15.79 -6.65
C GLN A 377 -29.80 14.96 -7.89
N GLN A 378 -28.61 14.35 -7.90
CA GLN A 378 -28.30 13.32 -8.90
C GLN A 378 -29.12 12.09 -8.54
N THR A 379 -30.22 11.89 -9.26
CA THR A 379 -30.95 10.62 -9.28
C THR A 379 -30.04 9.55 -9.86
N GLN A 380 -29.35 8.82 -8.99
CA GLN A 380 -28.62 7.62 -9.38
C GLN A 380 -29.62 6.61 -9.92
N ASP A 381 -29.33 5.98 -11.05
CA ASP A 381 -30.17 4.91 -11.58
C ASP A 381 -30.33 3.82 -10.49
N PRO A 382 -31.56 3.50 -10.05
CA PRO A 382 -31.80 2.50 -9.03
C PRO A 382 -31.17 1.13 -9.35
N LYS A 383 -30.90 0.84 -10.63
CA LYS A 383 -30.25 -0.39 -11.09
C LYS A 383 -28.74 -0.40 -10.85
N THR A 384 -28.07 0.76 -10.90
CA THR A 384 -26.62 0.87 -10.70
C THR A 384 -26.24 1.18 -9.25
N ALA A 385 -27.23 1.53 -8.42
CA ALA A 385 -27.04 1.72 -6.99
C ALA A 385 -26.40 0.49 -6.33
N LEU A 386 -25.49 0.73 -5.38
CA LEU A 386 -24.82 -0.34 -4.63
C LEU A 386 -25.81 -1.00 -3.67
N GLN A 387 -26.00 -2.31 -3.83
CA GLN A 387 -26.80 -3.13 -2.93
C GLN A 387 -25.88 -4.08 -2.15
N ILE A 388 -26.15 -4.19 -0.85
CA ILE A 388 -25.25 -4.82 0.11
C ILE A 388 -26.03 -5.82 0.97
N GLY A 389 -25.61 -7.09 0.91
CA GLY A 389 -25.97 -8.10 1.89
C GLY A 389 -24.92 -8.10 3.00
N THR A 390 -25.32 -7.96 4.26
CA THR A 390 -24.41 -7.92 5.40
C THR A 390 -24.78 -9.04 6.37
N TRP A 391 -23.81 -9.87 6.72
CA TRP A 391 -23.93 -10.89 7.76
C TRP A 391 -23.05 -10.46 8.94
N LEU A 392 -23.68 -9.92 9.99
CA LEU A 392 -23.02 -9.69 11.27
C LEU A 392 -23.02 -11.01 12.05
N ILE A 393 -21.85 -11.46 12.49
CA ILE A 393 -21.65 -12.75 13.15
C ILE A 393 -20.90 -12.50 14.45
N GLN A 394 -21.52 -12.83 15.58
CA GLN A 394 -20.88 -12.73 16.88
C GLN A 394 -20.03 -13.99 17.13
N TYR A 395 -18.71 -13.82 17.24
CA TYR A 395 -17.76 -14.91 17.37
C TYR A 395 -16.58 -14.48 18.25
N ASN A 396 -16.19 -15.31 19.23
CA ASN A 396 -15.05 -15.06 20.14
C ASN A 396 -15.02 -13.63 20.72
N ASN A 397 -16.15 -13.15 21.28
CA ASN A 397 -16.32 -11.82 21.89
C ASN A 397 -16.20 -10.62 20.93
N ALA A 398 -16.23 -10.85 19.62
CA ALA A 398 -16.25 -9.82 18.61
C ALA A 398 -17.45 -9.98 17.67
N VAL A 399 -17.77 -8.92 16.93
CA VAL A 399 -18.75 -8.98 15.83
C VAL A 399 -18.00 -8.81 14.51
N TYR A 400 -18.06 -9.83 13.66
CA TYR A 400 -17.52 -9.77 12.31
C TYR A 400 -18.63 -9.39 11.35
N ALA A 401 -18.36 -8.47 10.42
CA ALA A 401 -19.22 -8.16 9.31
C ALA A 401 -18.66 -8.79 8.04
N LEU A 402 -19.44 -9.66 7.41
CA LEU A 402 -19.18 -10.10 6.05
C LEU A 402 -20.17 -9.39 5.12
N HIS A 403 -19.66 -8.56 4.22
CA HIS A 403 -20.42 -7.83 3.22
C HIS A 403 -20.36 -8.57 1.89
N GLY A 404 -21.48 -8.69 1.19
CA GLY A 404 -21.57 -9.03 -0.22
C GLY A 404 -22.09 -7.82 -0.98
N LEU A 405 -21.33 -7.36 -1.96
CA LEU A 405 -21.53 -6.10 -2.68
C LEU A 405 -21.75 -6.37 -4.16
N SER A 406 -22.77 -5.76 -4.75
CA SER A 406 -22.96 -5.71 -6.20
C SER A 406 -23.83 -4.52 -6.59
N SER A 407 -24.00 -4.29 -7.89
CA SER A 407 -25.09 -3.44 -8.38
C SER A 407 -26.44 -4.03 -7.95
N ALA A 408 -27.44 -3.18 -7.76
CA ALA A 408 -28.81 -3.64 -7.48
C ALA A 408 -29.38 -4.53 -8.60
N ALA A 409 -28.97 -4.31 -9.86
CA ALA A 409 -29.35 -5.14 -10.99
C ALA A 409 -28.78 -6.56 -10.93
N ASP A 410 -27.54 -6.72 -10.44
CA ASP A 410 -26.86 -8.01 -10.36
C ASP A 410 -27.08 -8.74 -9.02
N PHE A 411 -27.62 -8.05 -8.01
CA PHE A 411 -27.67 -8.53 -6.63
C PHE A 411 -28.41 -9.85 -6.46
N THR A 412 -29.56 -10.03 -7.10
CA THR A 412 -30.34 -11.27 -6.99
C THR A 412 -29.52 -12.50 -7.45
N ASN A 413 -28.70 -12.34 -8.49
CA ASN A 413 -27.85 -13.42 -9.00
C ASN A 413 -26.65 -13.66 -8.07
N ALA A 414 -26.04 -12.60 -7.54
CA ALA A 414 -24.87 -12.68 -6.67
C ALA A 414 -25.20 -13.14 -5.23
N PHE A 415 -26.43 -12.88 -4.75
CA PHE A 415 -26.82 -13.11 -3.36
C PHE A 415 -26.72 -14.58 -2.94
N GLY A 416 -27.00 -15.53 -3.84
CA GLY A 416 -26.84 -16.95 -3.57
C GLY A 416 -25.40 -17.31 -3.16
N THR A 417 -24.42 -16.79 -3.90
CA THR A 417 -22.98 -16.94 -3.60
C THR A 417 -22.63 -16.28 -2.28
N PHE A 418 -23.08 -15.04 -2.05
CA PHE A 418 -22.81 -14.32 -0.80
C PHE A 418 -23.33 -15.08 0.43
N LYS A 419 -24.57 -15.57 0.33
CA LYS A 419 -25.21 -16.37 1.38
C LYS A 419 -24.48 -17.69 1.61
N GLN A 420 -24.01 -18.35 0.55
CA GLN A 420 -23.23 -19.58 0.66
C GLN A 420 -21.91 -19.34 1.40
N VAL A 421 -21.18 -18.27 1.06
CA VAL A 421 -19.92 -17.92 1.75
C VAL A 421 -20.20 -17.62 3.21
N ALA A 422 -21.11 -16.69 3.50
CA ALA A 422 -21.44 -16.26 4.86
C ALA A 422 -21.95 -17.42 5.72
N GLY A 423 -22.84 -18.25 5.16
CA GLY A 423 -23.40 -19.41 5.84
C GLY A 423 -22.38 -20.50 6.18
N ASN A 424 -21.19 -20.46 5.57
CA ASN A 424 -20.09 -21.39 5.84
C ASN A 424 -18.96 -20.75 6.68
N PHE A 425 -19.21 -19.59 7.31
CA PHE A 425 -18.36 -19.07 8.37
C PHE A 425 -18.43 -20.00 9.59
N GLN A 426 -17.31 -20.60 9.96
CA GLN A 426 -17.26 -21.60 11.03
C GLN A 426 -15.91 -21.57 11.77
N SER A 427 -15.88 -22.20 12.95
CA SER A 427 -14.66 -22.34 13.73
C SER A 427 -13.59 -23.16 13.00
N LEU A 428 -12.33 -22.76 13.13
CA LEU A 428 -11.16 -23.48 12.66
C LEU A 428 -10.58 -24.33 13.79
N THR A 429 -10.63 -25.65 13.63
CA THR A 429 -10.12 -26.62 14.62
C THR A 429 -9.01 -27.50 14.08
N ASP A 430 -8.74 -27.47 12.77
CA ASP A 430 -7.71 -28.26 12.10
C ASP A 430 -6.31 -27.84 12.61
N PRO A 431 -5.58 -28.74 13.31
CA PRO A 431 -4.25 -28.44 13.85
C PRO A 431 -3.23 -28.03 12.79
N ASP A 432 -3.33 -28.54 11.56
CA ASP A 432 -2.38 -28.23 10.48
C ASP A 432 -2.55 -26.78 10.01
N LYS A 433 -3.78 -26.25 10.06
CA LYS A 433 -4.06 -24.84 9.74
C LYS A 433 -3.75 -23.93 10.91
N LEU A 434 -4.10 -24.36 12.12
CA LEU A 434 -3.82 -23.59 13.35
C LEU A 434 -2.33 -23.40 13.60
N ASN A 435 -1.51 -24.42 13.32
CA ASN A 435 -0.06 -24.40 13.56
C ASN A 435 0.75 -24.09 12.30
N ARG A 436 0.12 -23.51 11.27
CA ARG A 436 0.76 -23.19 10.00
C ARG A 436 1.92 -22.21 10.21
N LYS A 437 3.13 -22.65 9.88
CA LYS A 437 4.32 -21.80 9.92
C LYS A 437 4.44 -20.93 8.67
N PRO A 438 4.88 -19.67 8.80
CA PRO A 438 5.20 -18.82 7.65
C PRO A 438 6.38 -19.39 6.86
N GLU A 439 6.41 -19.11 5.57
CA GLU A 439 7.65 -19.25 4.81
C GLU A 439 8.64 -18.15 5.23
N ARG A 440 9.93 -18.45 5.21
CA ARG A 440 11.01 -17.53 5.56
C ARG A 440 12.09 -17.54 4.51
N ILE A 441 12.70 -16.37 4.33
CA ILE A 441 13.97 -16.24 3.63
C ILE A 441 15.04 -16.96 4.45
N GLN A 442 15.83 -17.80 3.79
CA GLN A 442 17.06 -18.34 4.34
C GLN A 442 18.21 -18.01 3.40
N ILE A 443 19.32 -17.54 3.94
CA ILE A 443 20.52 -17.33 3.16
C ILE A 443 21.35 -18.61 3.17
N LYS A 444 21.50 -19.21 1.99
CA LYS A 444 22.37 -20.38 1.77
C LYS A 444 23.52 -20.03 0.85
N THR A 445 24.56 -20.82 0.92
CA THR A 445 25.72 -20.68 0.04
C THR A 445 25.60 -21.64 -1.14
N ALA A 446 25.87 -21.17 -2.35
CA ALA A 446 25.93 -22.01 -3.54
C ALA A 446 26.96 -23.14 -3.35
N PRO A 447 26.56 -24.42 -3.39
CA PRO A 447 27.45 -25.53 -3.04
C PRO A 447 28.46 -25.85 -4.16
N ARG A 448 28.16 -25.44 -5.39
CA ARG A 448 28.96 -25.67 -6.60
C ARG A 448 28.74 -24.52 -7.60
N ASP A 449 29.64 -24.42 -8.56
CA ASP A 449 29.40 -23.61 -9.75
C ASP A 449 28.26 -24.23 -10.59
N GLY A 450 27.44 -23.40 -11.21
CA GLY A 450 26.36 -23.86 -12.09
C GLY A 450 25.41 -22.75 -12.48
N SER A 451 24.37 -23.10 -13.24
CA SER A 451 23.24 -22.19 -13.44
C SER A 451 22.48 -21.96 -12.13
N PHE A 452 21.78 -20.83 -12.02
CA PHE A 452 20.94 -20.53 -10.86
C PHE A 452 19.94 -21.66 -10.58
N ARG A 453 19.32 -22.20 -11.63
CA ARG A 453 18.44 -23.39 -11.55
C ARG A 453 19.13 -24.56 -10.88
N GLU A 454 20.31 -24.95 -11.36
CA GLU A 454 21.07 -26.07 -10.80
C GLU A 454 21.46 -25.86 -9.34
N VAL A 455 21.80 -24.63 -8.96
CA VAL A 455 22.09 -24.25 -7.58
C VAL A 455 20.84 -24.35 -6.71
N MET A 456 19.70 -23.81 -7.16
CA MET A 456 18.42 -23.90 -6.43
C MET A 456 17.99 -25.35 -6.21
N ILE A 457 18.01 -26.18 -7.27
CA ILE A 457 17.70 -27.61 -7.15
C ILE A 457 18.68 -28.30 -6.20
N GLY A 458 19.98 -28.01 -6.31
CA GLY A 458 21.00 -28.56 -5.41
C GLY A 458 20.82 -28.16 -3.95
N LEU A 459 20.17 -27.03 -3.67
CA LEU A 459 19.81 -26.55 -2.34
C LEU A 459 18.44 -27.08 -1.84
N GLY A 460 17.80 -27.96 -2.60
CA GLY A 460 16.53 -28.60 -2.27
C GLY A 460 15.29 -27.77 -2.62
N MET A 461 15.42 -26.74 -3.46
CA MET A 461 14.27 -25.93 -3.87
C MET A 461 13.45 -26.62 -4.97
N PRO A 462 12.11 -26.53 -4.93
CA PRO A 462 11.25 -27.10 -5.97
C PRO A 462 11.50 -26.47 -7.35
N ALA A 463 11.49 -27.28 -8.40
CA ALA A 463 11.74 -26.82 -9.77
C ALA A 463 10.74 -25.77 -10.28
N ASN A 464 9.48 -25.85 -9.81
CA ASN A 464 8.43 -24.89 -10.15
C ASN A 464 8.56 -23.54 -9.43
N ARG A 465 9.48 -23.40 -8.47
CA ARG A 465 9.76 -22.13 -7.77
C ARG A 465 11.03 -21.44 -8.25
N VAL A 466 11.75 -22.00 -9.24
CA VAL A 466 13.03 -21.44 -9.70
C VAL A 466 12.88 -20.03 -10.24
N GLU A 467 11.81 -19.72 -10.98
CA GLU A 467 11.59 -18.36 -11.52
C GLU A 467 11.29 -17.35 -10.41
N GLU A 468 10.45 -17.72 -9.44
CA GLU A 468 10.16 -16.92 -8.24
C GLU A 468 11.45 -16.62 -7.45
N LEU A 469 12.25 -17.66 -7.19
CA LEU A 469 13.53 -17.53 -6.51
C LEU A 469 14.54 -16.72 -7.33
N GLY A 470 14.48 -16.80 -8.66
CA GLY A 470 15.28 -16.00 -9.57
C GLY A 470 15.00 -14.52 -9.37
N VAL A 471 13.73 -14.14 -9.42
CA VAL A 471 13.30 -12.76 -9.14
C VAL A 471 13.77 -12.29 -7.77
N LEU A 472 13.60 -13.12 -6.74
CA LEU A 472 14.02 -12.82 -5.38
C LEU A 472 15.53 -12.57 -5.27
N ASN A 473 16.35 -13.26 -6.06
CA ASN A 473 17.81 -13.13 -6.08
C ASN A 473 18.34 -12.16 -7.16
N GLY A 474 17.46 -11.52 -7.93
CA GLY A 474 17.83 -10.73 -9.09
C GLY A 474 18.56 -11.54 -10.18
N GLN A 475 18.23 -12.82 -10.32
CA GLN A 475 18.83 -13.76 -11.28
C GLN A 475 17.77 -14.33 -12.24
N LYS A 476 18.19 -14.73 -13.43
CA LYS A 476 17.47 -15.64 -14.32
C LYS A 476 17.87 -17.08 -14.04
N ALA A 477 17.04 -18.03 -14.46
CA ALA A 477 17.29 -19.46 -14.22
C ALA A 477 18.62 -19.97 -14.79
N ASP A 478 19.10 -19.38 -15.89
CA ASP A 478 20.31 -19.73 -16.63
C ASP A 478 21.54 -18.89 -16.23
N ASP A 479 21.37 -17.87 -15.38
CA ASP A 479 22.50 -17.07 -14.90
C ASP A 479 23.51 -17.94 -14.16
N ARG A 480 24.80 -17.69 -14.41
CA ARG A 480 25.88 -18.43 -13.75
C ARG A 480 26.09 -17.96 -12.31
N ILE A 481 26.09 -18.91 -11.39
CA ILE A 481 26.35 -18.72 -9.98
C ILE A 481 27.64 -19.44 -9.61
N ALA A 482 28.58 -18.69 -9.03
CA ALA A 482 29.81 -19.24 -8.50
C ALA A 482 29.57 -19.95 -7.16
N ARG A 483 30.31 -21.02 -6.90
CA ARG A 483 30.41 -21.66 -5.59
C ARG A 483 30.77 -20.62 -4.55
N GLY A 484 30.14 -20.69 -3.38
CA GLY A 484 30.40 -19.73 -2.31
C GLY A 484 29.52 -18.48 -2.36
N LYS A 485 28.84 -18.18 -3.47
CA LYS A 485 27.92 -17.03 -3.56
C LYS A 485 26.73 -17.25 -2.62
N PRO A 486 26.39 -16.29 -1.73
CA PRO A 486 25.17 -16.36 -0.95
C PRO A 486 23.95 -16.16 -1.87
N VAL A 487 22.92 -16.94 -1.62
CA VAL A 487 21.65 -16.94 -2.35
C VAL A 487 20.50 -17.08 -1.35
N LYS A 488 19.40 -16.39 -1.64
CA LYS A 488 18.15 -16.50 -0.91
C LYS A 488 17.41 -17.76 -1.36
N VAL A 489 17.00 -18.58 -0.41
CA VAL A 489 16.06 -19.67 -0.61
C VAL A 489 14.85 -19.48 0.30
N ILE A 490 13.78 -20.23 0.06
CA ILE A 490 12.54 -20.13 0.85
C ILE A 490 12.28 -21.47 1.54
N ALA A 491 12.02 -21.44 2.85
CA ALA A 491 11.73 -22.62 3.65
C ALA A 491 10.68 -22.33 4.74
N ARG A 492 10.04 -23.37 5.28
CA ARG A 492 9.05 -23.29 6.38
C ARG A 492 9.61 -23.79 7.69
#